data_AF-A0A836QN32-F1
#
_entry.id   AF-A0A836QN32-F1
#
_cell.length_a   1.000
_cell.length_b   1.000
_cell.length_c   1.000
_cell.angle_alpha   90.00
_cell.angle_beta   90.00
_cell.angle_gamma   90.00
#
_symmetry.space_group_name_H-M   'P 1'
#
loop_
_entity.id
_entity.type
_entity.pdbx_description
1 polymer ?
#
loop_
_entity_poly.entity_id
_entity_poly.type
_entity_poly.pdbx_seq_one_letter_code
_entity_poly.pdbx_strand_id
1 'polypeptide(L)'
;MRLYLTVAFLMALWSPPGFSGELLFQGDLEQGALVLAVAAPGALVLVNGRAVQVDDTGGFMFGLGRDHSPTLVIDVRFIDGTATRRTLTVRQRRYPEQHIDNLS
;
A
#
# COMPACT_ATOMS: atom_id res chain seq x y z
N MET A 1 15.37 6.36 49.92
CA MET A 1 15.61 5.29 48.92
C MET A 1 14.45 4.29 48.83
N ARG A 2 13.19 4.73 48.93
CA ARG A 2 11.99 3.90 48.68
C ARG A 2 10.92 4.62 47.84
N LEU A 3 11.15 5.90 47.52
CA LEU A 3 10.21 6.78 46.81
C LEU A 3 10.54 6.94 45.30
N TYR A 4 11.79 6.72 44.89
CA TYR A 4 12.19 6.78 43.47
C TYR A 4 11.83 5.51 42.67
N LEU A 5 11.57 4.40 43.36
CA LEU A 5 11.21 3.13 42.74
C LEU A 5 9.75 3.09 42.25
N THR A 6 8.86 3.91 42.81
CA THR A 6 7.45 4.00 42.38
C THR A 6 7.23 4.93 41.18
N VAL A 7 8.07 5.96 40.99
CA VAL A 7 7.94 6.89 39.84
C VAL A 7 8.44 6.24 38.54
N ALA A 8 9.46 5.39 38.61
CA ALA A 8 10.02 4.72 37.42
C ALA A 8 9.08 3.67 36.80
N PHE A 9 8.13 3.13 37.56
CA PHE A 9 7.18 2.13 37.04
C PHE A 9 6.01 2.76 36.26
N LEU A 10 5.71 4.05 36.49
CA LEU A 10 4.62 4.75 35.81
C LEU A 10 5.02 5.34 34.45
N MET A 11 6.32 5.42 34.13
CA MET A 11 6.83 5.99 32.89
C MET A 11 6.98 4.97 31.75
N ALA A 12 6.89 3.67 32.05
CA ALA A 12 7.10 2.59 31.08
C ALA A 12 5.85 2.22 30.25
N LEU A 13 4.72 2.91 30.47
CA LEU A 13 3.45 2.62 29.79
C LEU A 13 3.01 3.71 28.80
N TRP A 14 3.93 4.57 28.38
CA TRP A 14 3.69 5.50 27.28
C TRP A 14 4.25 4.92 25.99
N SER A 15 3.69 3.79 25.53
CA SER A 15 3.81 3.43 24.13
C SER A 15 2.98 4.44 23.35
N PRO A 16 3.57 5.37 22.57
CA PRO A 16 2.76 6.18 21.68
C PRO A 16 1.97 5.22 20.79
N PRO A 17 0.65 5.45 20.58
CA PRO A 17 -0.10 4.64 19.64
C PRO A 17 0.63 4.69 18.31
N GLY A 18 1.07 3.53 17.83
CA GLY A 18 1.59 3.41 16.49
C GLY A 18 0.44 3.76 15.55
N PHE A 19 0.47 4.96 14.97
CA PHE A 19 -0.40 5.30 13.86
C PHE A 19 0.06 4.46 12.68
N SER A 20 -0.51 3.26 12.53
CA SER A 20 -0.36 2.51 11.30
C SER A 20 -1.02 3.33 10.21
N GLY A 21 -0.21 4.01 9.40
CA GLY A 21 -0.71 4.90 8.35
C GLY A 21 -1.73 4.18 7.48
N GLU A 22 -2.83 4.89 7.20
CA GLU A 22 -3.96 4.32 6.50
C GLU A 22 -3.60 4.08 5.04
N LEU A 23 -3.95 2.90 4.52
CA LEU A 23 -3.81 2.55 3.12
C LEU A 23 -5.14 1.97 2.67
N LEU A 24 -5.84 2.75 1.85
CA LEU A 24 -7.18 2.46 1.34
C LEU A 24 -7.14 2.31 -0.18
N PHE A 25 -7.97 1.40 -0.69
CA PHE A 25 -8.15 1.19 -2.12
C PHE A 25 -9.62 1.41 -2.47
N GLN A 26 -9.87 2.10 -3.57
CA GLN A 26 -11.20 2.29 -4.10
C GLN A 26 -11.43 1.28 -5.24
N GLY A 27 -12.44 0.43 -5.07
CA GLY A 27 -12.82 -0.59 -6.04
C GLY A 27 -12.08 -1.93 -5.88
N ASP A 28 -12.30 -2.82 -6.84
CA ASP A 28 -11.73 -4.16 -6.83
C ASP A 28 -10.30 -4.18 -7.37
N LEU A 29 -9.43 -4.94 -6.70
CA LEU A 29 -8.10 -5.27 -7.22
C LEU A 29 -8.22 -6.38 -8.25
N GLU A 30 -8.34 -6.00 -9.52
CA GLU A 30 -8.55 -6.93 -10.63
C GLU A 30 -7.59 -6.64 -11.79
N GLN A 31 -7.18 -7.70 -12.49
CA GLN A 31 -6.35 -7.62 -13.70
C GLN A 31 -6.98 -6.72 -14.77
N GLY A 32 -6.21 -5.79 -15.31
CA GLY A 32 -6.67 -4.77 -16.24
C GLY A 32 -7.34 -3.55 -15.59
N ALA A 33 -7.42 -3.46 -14.25
CA ALA A 33 -8.02 -2.30 -13.57
C ALA A 33 -7.05 -1.12 -13.41
N LEU A 34 -7.60 0.09 -13.37
CA LEU A 34 -6.95 1.26 -12.80
C LEU A 34 -7.34 1.33 -11.32
N VAL A 35 -6.35 1.33 -10.44
CA VAL A 35 -6.56 1.37 -8.99
C VAL A 35 -6.33 2.79 -8.50
N LEU A 36 -7.32 3.31 -7.76
CA LEU A 36 -7.24 4.55 -7.01
C LEU A 36 -7.01 4.18 -5.54
N ALA A 37 -6.04 4.82 -4.91
CA ALA A 37 -5.66 4.53 -3.54
C ALA A 37 -5.26 5.79 -2.78
N VAL A 38 -5.32 5.71 -1.45
CA VAL A 38 -4.92 6.78 -0.55
C VAL A 38 -3.96 6.21 0.48
N ALA A 39 -2.83 6.90 0.67
CA ALA A 39 -1.90 6.71 1.77
C ALA A 39 -1.91 7.96 2.66
N ALA A 40 -1.18 7.94 3.78
CA ALA A 40 -0.96 9.16 4.55
C ALA A 40 -0.23 10.23 3.70
N PRO A 41 -0.58 11.52 3.81
CA PRO A 41 0.09 12.60 3.11
C PRO A 41 1.61 12.58 3.27
N GLY A 42 2.34 12.79 2.17
CA GLY A 42 3.81 12.79 2.15
C GLY A 42 4.46 11.40 2.28
N ALA A 43 3.68 10.31 2.30
CA ALA A 43 4.22 8.97 2.28
C ALA A 43 4.90 8.63 0.94
N LEU A 44 5.96 7.84 0.99
CA LEU A 44 6.59 7.26 -0.19
C LEU A 44 6.00 5.87 -0.42
N VAL A 45 5.40 5.67 -1.59
CA VAL A 45 4.73 4.41 -1.96
C VAL A 45 5.47 3.74 -3.12
N LEU A 46 5.73 2.44 -2.98
CA LEU A 46 6.18 1.57 -4.06
C LEU A 46 5.13 0.50 -4.34
N VAL A 47 4.78 0.36 -5.62
CA VAL A 47 3.91 -0.68 -6.15
C VAL A 47 4.77 -1.68 -6.91
N ASN A 48 4.82 -2.93 -6.43
CA ASN A 48 5.72 -3.97 -6.94
C ASN A 48 7.17 -3.48 -7.09
N GLY A 49 7.66 -2.72 -6.10
CA GLY A 49 9.01 -2.15 -6.09
C GLY A 49 9.22 -0.91 -6.98
N ARG A 50 8.18 -0.42 -7.67
CA ARG A 50 8.24 0.82 -8.46
C ARG A 50 7.59 1.97 -7.70
N ALA A 51 8.31 3.07 -7.53
CA ALA A 51 7.76 4.28 -6.91
C ALA A 51 6.58 4.84 -7.73
N VAL A 52 5.50 5.20 -7.03
CA VAL A 52 4.36 5.92 -7.59
C VAL A 52 4.30 7.33 -7.00
N GLN A 53 3.82 8.28 -7.80
CA GLN A 53 3.63 9.65 -7.35
C GLN A 53 2.41 9.69 -6.41
N VAL A 54 2.60 10.33 -5.26
CA VAL A 54 1.55 10.57 -4.27
C VAL A 54 1.36 12.08 -4.20
N ASP A 55 0.12 12.53 -4.28
CA ASP A 55 -0.20 13.96 -4.18
C ASP A 55 -0.14 14.47 -2.73
N ASP A 56 -0.38 15.77 -2.56
CA ASP A 56 -0.36 16.45 -1.26
C ASP A 56 -1.47 15.99 -0.32
N THR A 57 -2.53 15.39 -0.84
CA THR A 57 -3.62 14.78 -0.06
C THR A 57 -3.34 13.31 0.32
N GLY A 58 -2.27 12.71 -0.22
CA GLY A 58 -1.97 11.28 -0.04
C GLY A 58 -2.59 10.38 -1.10
N GLY A 59 -3.29 10.95 -2.09
CA GLY A 59 -3.89 10.24 -3.21
C GLY A 59 -2.85 9.75 -4.21
N PHE A 60 -3.06 8.55 -4.75
CA PHE A 60 -2.24 8.00 -5.83
C PHE A 60 -3.02 6.99 -6.66
N MET A 61 -2.51 6.69 -7.86
CA MET A 61 -3.11 5.71 -8.76
C MET A 61 -2.06 4.86 -9.46
N PHE A 62 -2.44 3.64 -9.83
CA PHE A 62 -1.59 2.73 -10.60
C PHE A 62 -2.43 1.73 -11.39
N GLY A 63 -1.87 1.20 -12.48
CA GLY A 63 -2.51 0.18 -13.30
C GLY A 63 -2.14 -1.24 -12.88
N LEU A 64 -3.13 -2.13 -12.83
CA LEU A 64 -2.93 -3.57 -12.85
C LEU A 64 -3.00 -4.02 -14.31
N GLY A 65 -1.84 -4.32 -14.92
CA GLY A 65 -1.77 -4.72 -16.33
C GLY A 65 -2.63 -5.94 -16.67
N ARG A 66 -2.85 -6.16 -17.98
CA ARG A 66 -3.61 -7.31 -18.49
C ARG A 66 -2.95 -8.66 -18.20
N ASP A 67 -1.67 -8.70 -17.86
CA ASP A 67 -0.91 -9.92 -17.49
C ASP A 67 -0.34 -9.80 -16.06
N HIS A 68 -1.00 -9.00 -15.22
CA HIS A 68 -0.53 -8.78 -13.85
C HIS A 68 -0.65 -10.06 -13.01
N SER A 69 0.41 -10.38 -12.26
CA SER A 69 0.45 -11.48 -11.28
C SER A 69 -0.76 -11.49 -10.35
N PRO A 70 -1.21 -12.65 -9.82
CA PRO A 70 -2.26 -12.72 -8.79
C PRO A 70 -1.87 -12.05 -7.47
N THR A 71 -0.63 -11.58 -7.33
CA THR A 71 -0.12 -10.92 -6.14
C THR A 71 0.33 -9.49 -6.44
N LEU A 72 -0.12 -8.56 -5.61
CA LEU A 72 0.29 -7.15 -5.59
C LEU A 72 1.03 -6.87 -4.29
N VAL A 73 2.21 -6.27 -4.37
CA VAL A 73 2.98 -5.84 -3.20
C VAL A 73 3.02 -4.32 -3.15
N ILE A 74 2.62 -3.76 -2.01
CA ILE A 74 2.66 -2.32 -1.73
C ILE A 74 3.59 -2.10 -0.54
N ASP A 75 4.66 -1.34 -0.76
CA ASP A 75 5.55 -0.86 0.29
C ASP A 75 5.27 0.62 0.53
N VAL A 76 4.98 0.99 1.78
CA VAL A 76 4.73 2.37 2.18
C VAL A 76 5.72 2.77 3.25
N ARG A 77 6.38 3.92 3.07
CA ARG A 77 7.22 4.57 4.08
C ARG A 77 6.59 5.89 4.47
N PHE A 78 6.33 6.06 5.76
CA PHE A 78 5.68 7.24 6.31
C PHE A 78 6.70 8.26 6.79
N ILE A 79 6.25 9.51 6.98
CA ILE A 79 7.13 10.62 7.38
C ILE A 79 7.71 10.46 8.79
N ASP A 80 7.02 9.71 9.65
CA ASP A 80 7.49 9.36 10.99
C ASP A 80 8.59 8.29 10.99
N GLY A 81 8.98 7.81 9.81
CA GLY A 81 10.00 6.76 9.62
C GLY A 81 9.45 5.34 9.73
N THR A 82 8.17 5.16 10.06
CA THR A 82 7.55 3.84 10.04
C THR A 82 7.36 3.34 8.61
N ALA A 83 7.30 2.02 8.44
CA ALA A 83 7.10 1.41 7.14
C ALA A 83 6.17 0.21 7.25
N THR A 84 5.36 0.01 6.22
CA THR A 84 4.42 -1.10 6.09
C THR A 84 4.55 -1.73 4.72
N ARG A 85 4.59 -3.07 4.68
CA ARG A 85 4.43 -3.87 3.46
C ARG A 85 3.08 -4.56 3.49
N ARG A 86 2.31 -4.43 2.41
CA ARG A 86 1.07 -5.20 2.21
C ARG A 86 1.18 -6.07 0.97
N THR A 87 0.82 -7.33 1.11
CA THR A 87 0.67 -8.27 0.01
C THR A 87 -0.82 -8.52 -0.18
N LEU A 88 -1.33 -8.21 -1.37
CA LEU A 88 -2.74 -8.22 -1.72
C LEU A 88 -2.99 -9.18 -2.87
N THR A 89 -4.17 -9.79 -2.90
CA THR A 89 -4.60 -10.66 -4.00
C THR A 89 -5.22 -9.83 -5.11
N VAL A 90 -4.79 -10.08 -6.35
CA VAL A 90 -5.39 -9.50 -7.56
C VAL A 90 -6.25 -10.55 -8.25
N ARG A 91 -7.55 -10.27 -8.38
CA ARG A 91 -8.49 -11.13 -9.10
C ARG A 91 -8.08 -11.22 -10.57
N GLN A 92 -7.91 -12.44 -11.05
CA GLN A 92 -7.50 -12.70 -12.42
C GLN A 92 -8.72 -12.71 -13.37
N ARG A 93 -8.55 -12.16 -14.58
CA ARG A 93 -9.58 -12.14 -15.63
C ARG A 93 -9.22 -13.14 -16.73
N ARG A 94 -10.24 -13.79 -17.29
CA ARG A 94 -10.11 -14.53 -18.55
C ARG A 94 -10.49 -13.60 -19.70
N TYR A 95 -9.61 -13.44 -20.66
CA TYR A 95 -9.87 -12.65 -21.86
C TYR A 95 -10.22 -13.58 -23.03
N PRO A 96 -11.24 -13.26 -23.84
CA PRO A 96 -11.39 -13.88 -25.14
C PRO A 96 -10.19 -13.51 -26.01
N GLU A 97 -9.50 -14.51 -26.54
CA GLU A 97 -8.39 -14.31 -27.46
C GLU A 97 -8.91 -14.43 -28.90
N GLN A 98 -8.53 -13.47 -29.74
CA GLN A 98 -8.82 -13.50 -31.17
C GLN A 98 -7.55 -13.87 -31.94
N HIS A 99 -7.70 -14.80 -32.87
CA HIS A 99 -6.69 -15.12 -33.85
C HIS A 99 -7.03 -14.40 -35.16
N ILE A 100 -6.07 -13.70 -35.76
CA ILE A 100 -6.23 -13.06 -37.07
C ILE A 100 -5.31 -13.77 -38.05
N ASP A 101 -5.91 -14.38 -39.06
CA ASP A 101 -5.21 -14.99 -40.18
C ASP A 101 -5.21 -14.05 -41.40
N ASN A 102 -4.13 -14.05 -42.19
CA ASN A 102 -3.95 -13.26 -43.42
C ASN A 102 -3.85 -11.73 -43.23
N LEU A 103 -2.86 -11.27 -42.46
CA LEU A 103 -2.39 -9.89 -42.57
C LEU A 103 -1.61 -9.76 -43.90
N SER A 104 -2.21 -9.12 -44.90
CA SER A 104 -1.60 -8.93 -46.23
C SER A 104 -1.14 -7.48 -46.43
#